data_AF-A0A2E3QVE0-F1
#
_entry.id   AF-A0A2E3QVE0-F1
#
_cell.length_a   1.000
_cell.length_b   1.000
_cell.length_c   1.000
_cell.angle_alpha   90.00
_cell.angle_beta   90.00
_cell.angle_gamma   90.00
#
_symmetry.space_group_name_H-M   'P 1'
#
loop_
_entity.id
_entity.type
_entity.pdbx_description
1 polymer ?
#
loop_
_entity_poly.entity_id
_entity_poly.type
_entity_poly.pdbx_seq_one_letter_code
_entity_poly.pdbx_strand_id
1 'polypeptide(L)'
;MRPLLSLLLLLVLASGCDTFGGDDADSSARLFPARQDGTVVLIDASGRVAVTLDGYNYARAGAEGLTPARREGSPKVWDYYRTDGEVAFSVQADEALAPSEGRVRVKIDGKFAFVDTEGRFLINPYLNEAGDFSEGRARIRTTGSQWGFLDRDGQIVVPPTFQELGDLHDDRALFRRDGKVGYVDRTGAVVIPAVYDDARDFSDGRAAVKQGQRWFYIDTRDQRLGDGQTFISAGDYREGRAPVRTENPWEFVDGDGVRVIEPQFQGARAFKGGRAAVKMDGLWTFVRPDGSFLRAPEFDEVNDFAGGLAAVYLGNKVGYIDEEGATVWLPRN
;
A
#
# COMPACT_ATOMS: atom_id res chain seq x y z
N MET A 1 -3.44 -37.94 27.30
CA MET A 1 -3.97 -37.59 25.97
C MET A 1 -4.84 -36.36 26.10
N ARG A 2 -4.36 -35.21 25.65
CA ARG A 2 -5.09 -33.94 25.51
C ARG A 2 -4.82 -33.47 24.08
N PRO A 3 -5.81 -33.01 23.30
CA PRO A 3 -5.56 -32.62 21.93
C PRO A 3 -4.83 -31.26 21.92
N LEU A 4 -3.80 -31.14 21.08
CA LEU A 4 -3.18 -29.87 20.74
C LEU A 4 -4.18 -29.07 19.89
N LEU A 5 -4.61 -27.90 20.38
CA LEU A 5 -5.18 -26.86 19.54
C LEU A 5 -4.06 -26.35 18.61
N SER A 6 -4.20 -26.56 17.30
CA SER A 6 -3.39 -25.85 16.32
C SER A 6 -3.78 -24.37 16.34
N LEU A 7 -2.88 -23.54 16.86
CA LEU A 7 -2.96 -22.09 16.78
C LEU A 7 -2.65 -21.70 15.33
N LEU A 8 -3.70 -21.37 14.56
CA LEU A 8 -3.55 -20.80 13.22
C LEU A 8 -2.96 -19.40 13.39
N LEU A 9 -1.66 -19.27 13.18
CA LEU A 9 -0.94 -18.01 13.24
C LEU A 9 -1.40 -17.15 12.05
N LEU A 10 -2.39 -16.28 12.27
CA LEU A 10 -2.62 -15.15 11.37
C LEU A 10 -1.36 -14.28 11.47
N LEU A 11 -0.52 -14.32 10.45
CA LEU A 11 0.59 -13.41 10.30
C LEU A 11 0.01 -12.02 9.99
N VAL A 12 -0.46 -11.34 11.04
CA VAL A 12 -0.61 -9.89 11.00
C VAL A 12 0.83 -9.38 11.10
N LEU A 13 1.36 -8.88 9.98
CA LEU A 13 2.53 -8.01 10.02
C LEU A 13 2.12 -6.72 10.74
N ALA A 14 2.02 -6.79 12.07
CA ALA A 14 2.15 -5.65 12.95
C ALA A 14 3.65 -5.32 13.00
N SER A 15 4.16 -4.81 11.88
CA SER A 15 5.45 -4.12 11.88
C SER A 15 5.20 -2.73 12.44
N GLY A 16 6.01 -2.35 13.41
CA GLY A 16 5.86 -1.12 14.18
C GLY A 16 5.58 0.09 13.31
N CYS A 17 4.74 0.95 13.87
CA CYS A 17 4.55 2.35 13.51
C CYS A 17 5.92 2.98 13.21
N ASP A 18 6.31 3.04 11.93
CA ASP A 18 7.46 3.77 11.35
C ASP A 18 7.66 3.43 9.85
N THR A 19 7.02 2.40 9.30
CA THR A 19 6.95 2.17 7.85
C THR A 19 5.69 2.81 7.27
N PHE A 20 5.77 4.11 6.95
CA PHE A 20 4.80 4.76 6.05
C PHE A 20 5.39 4.67 4.64
N GLY A 21 4.80 3.88 3.76
CA GLY A 21 5.28 3.71 2.39
C GLY A 21 5.04 2.29 1.91
N GLY A 22 4.22 2.16 0.87
CA GLY A 22 4.01 0.90 0.17
C GLY A 22 2.67 0.22 0.44
N ASP A 23 1.57 0.87 0.09
CA ASP A 23 0.47 0.22 -0.64
C ASP A 23 -0.22 1.33 -1.48
N ASP A 24 0.52 1.77 -2.49
CA ASP A 24 0.11 2.76 -3.49
C ASP A 24 -0.72 2.16 -4.63
N ALA A 25 -1.14 0.90 -4.48
CA ALA A 25 -2.17 0.36 -5.33
C ALA A 25 -3.40 1.28 -5.22
N ASP A 26 -3.75 1.92 -6.34
CA ASP A 26 -5.03 2.59 -6.55
C ASP A 26 -6.11 1.55 -6.23
N SER A 27 -6.62 1.63 -5.02
CA SER A 27 -7.59 0.67 -4.55
C SER A 27 -8.94 1.11 -5.07
N SER A 28 -9.17 0.89 -6.35
CA SER A 28 -10.49 0.92 -6.97
C SER A 28 -11.28 -0.36 -6.63
N ALA A 29 -11.04 -0.94 -5.44
CA ALA A 29 -11.71 -2.13 -4.96
C ALA A 29 -13.22 -1.95 -5.07
N ARG A 30 -13.92 -2.94 -5.61
CA ARG A 30 -15.39 -2.94 -5.69
C ARG A 30 -16.01 -4.11 -4.93
N LEU A 31 -15.20 -5.14 -4.68
CA LEU A 31 -15.54 -6.28 -3.85
C LEU A 31 -14.53 -6.40 -2.72
N PHE A 32 -15.05 -6.42 -1.49
CA PHE A 32 -14.27 -6.36 -0.26
C PHE A 32 -14.36 -7.69 0.47
N PRO A 33 -13.23 -8.32 0.83
CA PRO A 33 -13.26 -9.55 1.63
C PRO A 33 -13.81 -9.29 3.04
N ALA A 34 -14.84 -10.03 3.42
CA ALA A 34 -15.38 -10.02 4.77
C ALA A 34 -15.54 -11.46 5.28
N ARG A 35 -15.97 -11.61 6.54
CA ARG A 35 -16.32 -12.90 7.14
C ARG A 35 -17.78 -12.92 7.54
N GLN A 36 -18.47 -13.98 7.14
CA GLN A 36 -19.83 -14.29 7.55
C GLN A 36 -19.88 -15.76 7.97
N ASP A 37 -20.17 -16.00 9.25
CA ASP A 37 -20.36 -17.35 9.81
C ASP A 37 -19.13 -18.26 9.57
N GLY A 38 -17.93 -17.70 9.74
CA GLY A 38 -16.65 -18.40 9.53
C GLY A 38 -16.22 -18.55 8.06
N THR A 39 -17.09 -18.21 7.11
CA THR A 39 -16.82 -18.29 5.67
C THR A 39 -16.34 -16.94 5.13
N VAL A 40 -15.39 -16.96 4.19
CA VAL A 40 -14.97 -15.74 3.50
C VAL A 40 -16.04 -15.37 2.47
N VAL A 41 -16.48 -14.12 2.49
CA VAL A 41 -17.43 -13.58 1.52
C VAL A 41 -16.84 -12.34 0.86
N LEU A 42 -17.28 -12.02 -0.35
CA LEU A 42 -17.02 -10.74 -0.98
C LEU A 42 -18.28 -9.88 -0.90
N ILE A 43 -18.16 -8.70 -0.30
CA ILE A 43 -19.25 -7.73 -0.21
C ILE A 43 -19.03 -6.59 -1.19
N ASP A 44 -20.11 -6.04 -1.73
CA ASP A 44 -20.07 -4.77 -2.45
C ASP A 44 -19.95 -3.57 -1.48
N ALA A 45 -19.81 -2.37 -2.04
CA ALA A 45 -19.71 -1.12 -1.27
C ALA A 45 -20.96 -0.82 -0.40
N SER A 46 -22.10 -1.46 -0.66
CA SER A 46 -23.31 -1.35 0.15
C SER A 46 -23.39 -2.37 1.30
N GLY A 47 -22.41 -3.28 1.39
CA GLY A 47 -22.37 -4.34 2.39
C GLY A 47 -23.18 -5.58 2.01
N ARG A 48 -23.67 -5.67 0.77
CA ARG A 48 -24.37 -6.88 0.29
C ARG A 48 -23.34 -7.93 -0.12
N VAL A 49 -23.59 -9.18 0.25
CA VAL A 49 -22.77 -10.31 -0.20
C VAL A 49 -23.00 -10.51 -1.70
N ALA A 50 -21.95 -10.28 -2.48
CA ALA A 50 -21.93 -10.56 -3.91
C ALA A 50 -21.47 -12.00 -4.19
N VAL A 51 -20.52 -12.51 -3.41
CA VAL A 51 -19.97 -13.87 -3.56
C VAL A 51 -19.76 -14.52 -2.20
N THR A 52 -20.21 -15.77 -2.06
CA THR A 52 -19.80 -16.67 -0.97
C THR A 52 -18.66 -17.54 -1.47
N LEU A 53 -17.49 -17.47 -0.83
CA LEU A 53 -16.28 -18.18 -1.26
C LEU A 53 -16.16 -19.54 -0.55
N ASP A 54 -17.07 -20.46 -0.86
CA ASP A 54 -17.00 -21.84 -0.39
C ASP A 54 -15.79 -22.58 -1.02
N GLY A 55 -14.96 -23.19 -0.19
CA GLY A 55 -13.72 -23.84 -0.64
C GLY A 55 -12.56 -22.88 -0.92
N TYR A 56 -12.58 -21.68 -0.32
CA TYR A 56 -11.48 -20.72 -0.34
C TYR A 56 -10.97 -20.48 1.08
N ASN A 57 -9.66 -20.30 1.22
CA ASN A 57 -9.05 -20.06 2.53
C ASN A 57 -8.56 -18.62 2.73
N TYR A 58 -8.60 -17.79 1.69
CA TYR A 58 -8.09 -16.43 1.73
C TYR A 58 -8.63 -15.58 0.56
N ALA A 59 -8.90 -14.31 0.83
CA ALA A 59 -9.11 -13.28 -0.18
C ALA A 59 -8.51 -11.96 0.33
N ARG A 60 -8.13 -11.07 -0.58
CA ARG A 60 -7.63 -9.72 -0.26
C ARG A 60 -8.38 -8.66 -1.04
N ALA A 61 -8.28 -7.41 -0.59
CA ALA A 61 -8.89 -6.29 -1.29
C ALA A 61 -8.42 -6.29 -2.77
N GLY A 62 -9.37 -6.05 -3.66
CA GLY A 62 -9.11 -5.97 -5.09
C GLY A 62 -8.61 -4.61 -5.54
N ALA A 63 -8.30 -4.53 -6.83
CA ALA A 63 -7.99 -3.30 -7.55
C ALA A 63 -8.38 -3.49 -9.01
N GLU A 64 -8.63 -2.39 -9.73
CA GLU A 64 -8.98 -2.39 -11.15
C GLU A 64 -10.18 -3.28 -11.50
N GLY A 65 -11.15 -3.39 -10.57
CA GLY A 65 -12.35 -4.21 -10.73
C GLY A 65 -12.14 -5.71 -10.56
N LEU A 66 -10.96 -6.15 -10.11
CA LEU A 66 -10.66 -7.56 -9.86
C LEU A 66 -10.25 -7.80 -8.41
N THR A 67 -10.87 -8.80 -7.78
CA THR A 67 -10.60 -9.20 -6.40
C THR A 67 -10.03 -10.63 -6.36
N PRO A 68 -8.77 -10.82 -5.93
CA PRO A 68 -8.16 -12.14 -5.88
C PRO A 68 -8.59 -12.94 -4.63
N ALA A 69 -8.95 -14.20 -4.85
CA ALA A 69 -9.25 -15.18 -3.81
C ALA A 69 -8.51 -16.49 -4.08
N ARG A 70 -7.97 -17.10 -3.02
CA ARG A 70 -7.20 -18.33 -3.09
C ARG A 70 -8.06 -19.53 -2.69
N ARG A 71 -8.18 -20.49 -3.60
CA ARG A 71 -8.83 -21.78 -3.34
C ARG A 71 -8.12 -22.51 -2.19
N GLU A 72 -8.88 -23.28 -1.44
CA GLU A 72 -8.35 -24.23 -0.48
C GLU A 72 -7.69 -25.42 -1.21
N GLY A 73 -6.63 -25.96 -0.62
CA GLY A 73 -5.93 -27.14 -1.13
C GLY A 73 -4.71 -26.85 -2.01
N SER A 74 -4.27 -27.88 -2.73
CA SER A 74 -3.08 -27.89 -3.58
C SER A 74 -3.45 -28.47 -4.97
N PRO A 75 -2.93 -27.90 -6.07
CA PRO A 75 -2.04 -26.74 -6.13
C PRO A 75 -2.75 -25.45 -5.73
N LYS A 76 -1.98 -24.43 -5.33
CA LYS A 76 -2.54 -23.12 -5.00
C LYS A 76 -3.06 -22.47 -6.28
N VAL A 77 -4.36 -22.22 -6.32
CA VAL A 77 -5.03 -21.54 -7.43
C VAL A 77 -5.67 -20.27 -6.91
N TRP A 78 -5.43 -19.17 -7.61
CA TRP A 78 -6.01 -17.86 -7.34
C TRP A 78 -7.03 -17.54 -8.43
N ASP A 79 -8.27 -17.27 -8.01
CA ASP A 79 -9.32 -16.76 -8.88
C ASP A 79 -9.44 -15.26 -8.73
N TYR A 80 -9.59 -14.57 -9.86
CA TYR A 80 -9.79 -13.13 -9.92
C TYR A 80 -11.26 -12.85 -10.20
N TYR A 81 -11.99 -12.42 -9.18
CA TYR A 81 -13.41 -12.12 -9.28
C TYR A 81 -13.65 -10.72 -9.86
N ARG A 82 -14.53 -10.60 -10.85
CA ARG A 82 -15.05 -9.32 -11.33
C ARG A 82 -16.07 -8.77 -10.35
N THR A 83 -16.48 -7.53 -10.58
CA THR A 83 -17.48 -6.82 -9.77
C THR A 83 -18.87 -7.43 -9.79
N ASP A 84 -19.20 -8.23 -10.82
CA ASP A 84 -20.45 -8.99 -10.92
C ASP A 84 -20.41 -10.31 -10.12
N GLY A 85 -19.27 -10.67 -9.53
CA GLY A 85 -19.08 -11.90 -8.78
C GLY A 85 -18.67 -13.11 -9.61
N GLU A 86 -18.48 -12.95 -10.93
CA GLU A 86 -17.95 -14.01 -11.80
C GLU A 86 -16.42 -14.05 -11.81
N VAL A 87 -15.84 -15.23 -12.01
CA VAL A 87 -14.39 -15.38 -12.16
C VAL A 87 -13.96 -14.87 -13.53
N ALA A 88 -13.04 -13.90 -13.56
CA ALA A 88 -12.43 -13.39 -14.77
C ALA A 88 -11.41 -14.36 -15.37
N PHE A 89 -10.47 -14.80 -14.54
CA PHE A 89 -9.44 -15.78 -14.86
C PHE A 89 -8.93 -16.43 -13.57
N SER A 90 -8.19 -17.52 -13.74
CA SER A 90 -7.51 -18.23 -12.65
C SER A 90 -6.02 -18.33 -12.96
N VAL A 91 -5.18 -18.26 -11.94
CA VAL A 91 -3.74 -18.49 -12.06
C VAL A 91 -3.27 -19.48 -11.00
N GLN A 92 -2.47 -20.46 -11.39
CA GLN A 92 -1.78 -21.35 -10.47
C GLN A 92 -0.48 -20.67 -10.01
N ALA A 93 -0.42 -20.27 -8.74
CA ALA A 93 0.69 -19.52 -8.18
C ALA A 93 0.80 -19.72 -6.66
N ASP A 94 2.03 -19.66 -6.14
CA ASP A 94 2.31 -19.64 -4.71
C ASP A 94 1.68 -18.44 -4.01
N GLU A 95 1.67 -17.31 -4.72
CA GLU A 95 1.14 -16.01 -4.31
C GLU A 95 0.68 -15.23 -5.54
N ALA A 96 -0.39 -14.46 -5.41
CA ALA A 96 -0.89 -13.57 -6.45
C ALA A 96 -1.49 -12.30 -5.80
N LEU A 97 -1.16 -11.13 -6.33
CA LEU A 97 -1.58 -9.84 -5.78
C LEU A 97 -2.79 -9.28 -6.55
N ALA A 98 -3.36 -8.17 -6.06
CA ALA A 98 -4.33 -7.42 -6.86
C ALA A 98 -3.63 -6.82 -8.10
N PRO A 99 -4.36 -6.54 -9.20
CA PRO A 99 -3.77 -5.85 -10.35
C PRO A 99 -3.23 -4.48 -9.95
N SER A 100 -2.09 -4.10 -10.55
CA SER A 100 -1.60 -2.73 -10.60
C SER A 100 -1.24 -2.40 -12.04
N GLU A 101 -1.82 -1.34 -12.57
CA GLU A 101 -1.70 -0.89 -13.95
C GLU A 101 -1.97 -1.96 -15.02
N GLY A 102 -3.00 -2.78 -14.80
CA GLY A 102 -3.39 -3.87 -15.70
C GLY A 102 -2.45 -5.08 -15.63
N ARG A 103 -1.67 -5.21 -14.55
CA ARG A 103 -0.69 -6.28 -14.36
C ARG A 103 -0.82 -6.88 -12.96
N VAL A 104 -0.86 -8.20 -12.90
CA VAL A 104 -0.88 -8.98 -11.67
C VAL A 104 0.51 -9.54 -11.43
N ARG A 105 1.14 -9.16 -10.33
CA ARG A 105 2.36 -9.81 -9.84
C ARG A 105 1.99 -11.16 -9.21
N VAL A 106 2.62 -12.22 -9.71
CA VAL A 106 2.47 -13.59 -9.19
C VAL A 106 3.82 -14.17 -8.82
N LYS A 107 3.81 -15.10 -7.86
CA LYS A 107 4.97 -15.90 -7.48
C LYS A 107 4.73 -17.37 -7.81
N ILE A 108 5.62 -17.99 -8.58
CA ILE A 108 5.54 -19.37 -9.03
C ILE A 108 6.89 -20.03 -8.79
N ASP A 109 6.91 -21.11 -8.01
CA ASP A 109 8.12 -21.87 -7.66
C ASP A 109 9.23 -20.97 -7.09
N GLY A 110 8.83 -20.00 -6.26
CA GLY A 110 9.74 -19.05 -5.63
C GLY A 110 10.22 -17.90 -6.53
N LYS A 111 9.80 -17.84 -7.80
CA LYS A 111 10.15 -16.77 -8.76
C LYS A 111 8.94 -15.88 -9.05
N PHE A 112 9.18 -14.64 -9.43
CA PHE A 112 8.12 -13.70 -9.79
C PHE A 112 7.89 -13.66 -11.29
N ALA A 113 6.62 -13.46 -11.67
CA ALA A 113 6.16 -13.23 -13.02
C ALA A 113 4.99 -12.24 -13.01
N PHE A 114 4.60 -11.79 -14.20
CA PHE A 114 3.44 -10.93 -14.37
C PHE A 114 2.42 -11.56 -15.31
N VAL A 115 1.16 -11.40 -14.95
CA VAL A 115 -0.01 -11.83 -15.72
C VAL A 115 -0.84 -10.60 -16.04
N ASP A 116 -1.36 -10.47 -17.26
CA ASP A 116 -2.31 -9.40 -17.58
C ASP A 116 -3.71 -9.69 -17.00
N THR A 117 -4.63 -8.74 -17.13
CA THR A 117 -6.01 -8.88 -16.61
C THR A 117 -6.88 -9.86 -17.40
N GLU A 118 -6.34 -10.47 -18.47
CA GLU A 118 -6.96 -11.57 -19.22
C GLU A 118 -6.36 -12.94 -18.83
N GLY A 119 -5.44 -12.99 -17.87
CA GLY A 119 -4.80 -14.22 -17.42
C GLY A 119 -3.62 -14.67 -18.29
N ARG A 120 -3.12 -13.83 -19.21
CA ARG A 120 -1.98 -14.17 -20.06
C ARG A 120 -0.67 -13.78 -19.38
N PHE A 121 0.30 -14.70 -19.39
CA PHE A 121 1.65 -14.43 -18.89
C PHE A 121 2.41 -13.50 -19.83
N LEU A 122 3.13 -12.54 -19.25
CA LEU A 122 4.14 -11.76 -19.97
C LEU A 122 5.38 -12.61 -20.23
N ILE A 123 5.92 -12.50 -21.44
CA ILE A 123 7.10 -13.27 -21.87
C ILE A 123 8.35 -12.64 -21.27
N ASN A 124 8.68 -12.99 -20.02
CA ASN A 124 9.95 -12.66 -19.40
C ASN A 124 10.39 -13.84 -18.51
N PRO A 125 11.61 -14.40 -18.68
CA PRO A 125 12.06 -15.53 -17.88
C PRO A 125 12.19 -15.14 -16.39
N TYR A 126 11.30 -15.70 -15.57
CA TYR A 126 11.36 -15.84 -14.11
C TYR A 126 12.28 -14.87 -13.34
N LEU A 127 11.68 -13.90 -12.68
CA LEU A 127 12.39 -12.88 -11.88
C LEU A 127 12.72 -13.42 -10.48
N ASN A 128 13.88 -13.06 -9.93
CA ASN A 128 14.20 -13.37 -8.53
C ASN A 128 13.30 -12.57 -7.57
N GLU A 129 13.10 -11.29 -7.87
CA GLU A 129 12.25 -10.37 -7.13
C GLU A 129 11.61 -9.37 -8.11
N ALA A 130 10.42 -8.88 -7.77
CA ALA A 130 9.71 -7.85 -8.53
C ALA A 130 8.85 -7.02 -7.58
N GLY A 131 8.76 -5.71 -7.81
CA GLY A 131 7.73 -4.82 -7.25
C GLY A 131 6.46 -4.84 -8.10
N ASP A 132 5.43 -4.13 -7.66
CA ASP A 132 4.24 -3.90 -8.49
C ASP A 132 4.53 -2.86 -9.58
N PHE A 133 3.62 -2.76 -10.55
CA PHE A 133 3.72 -1.70 -11.54
C PHE A 133 3.33 -0.36 -10.94
N SER A 134 4.16 0.64 -11.19
CA SER A 134 3.90 2.06 -10.92
C SER A 134 4.48 2.88 -12.07
N GLU A 135 3.68 3.81 -12.61
CA GLU A 135 4.02 4.71 -13.70
C GLU A 135 4.57 4.00 -14.95
N GLY A 136 4.01 2.83 -15.25
CA GLY A 136 4.36 2.02 -16.40
C GLY A 136 5.63 1.20 -16.23
N ARG A 137 6.18 1.06 -15.01
CA ARG A 137 7.37 0.25 -14.72
C ARG A 137 7.18 -0.61 -13.48
N ALA A 138 7.86 -1.74 -13.43
CA ALA A 138 8.05 -2.50 -12.20
C ALA A 138 9.55 -2.62 -11.91
N ARG A 139 9.97 -2.37 -10.66
CA ARG A 139 11.35 -2.66 -10.26
C ARG A 139 11.55 -4.17 -10.19
N ILE A 140 12.69 -4.66 -10.65
CA ILE A 140 12.97 -6.09 -10.75
C ILE A 140 14.40 -6.45 -10.43
N ARG A 141 14.59 -7.67 -9.92
CA ARG A 141 15.88 -8.37 -9.86
C ARG A 141 15.80 -9.61 -10.73
N THR A 142 16.72 -9.74 -11.68
CA THR A 142 16.86 -10.94 -12.52
C THR A 142 17.82 -11.93 -11.88
N THR A 143 19.08 -11.96 -12.28
CA THR A 143 20.16 -12.73 -11.67
C THR A 143 21.01 -11.79 -10.81
N GLY A 144 21.28 -12.17 -9.55
CA GLY A 144 22.05 -11.35 -8.60
C GLY A 144 21.17 -10.57 -7.62
N SER A 145 21.73 -9.50 -7.04
CA SER A 145 21.12 -8.70 -5.97
C SER A 145 20.79 -7.25 -6.36
N GLN A 146 21.03 -6.89 -7.63
CA GLN A 146 20.78 -5.53 -8.12
C GLN A 146 19.40 -5.40 -8.76
N TRP A 147 18.84 -4.21 -8.65
CA TRP A 147 17.54 -3.79 -9.17
C TRP A 147 17.68 -3.01 -10.48
N GLY A 148 16.70 -3.19 -11.35
CA GLY A 148 16.45 -2.39 -12.55
C GLY A 148 14.94 -2.23 -12.76
N PHE A 149 14.53 -1.81 -13.96
CA PHE A 149 13.12 -1.66 -14.33
C PHE A 149 12.77 -2.49 -15.56
N LEU A 150 11.57 -3.07 -15.53
CA LEU A 150 10.89 -3.56 -16.73
C LEU A 150 9.67 -2.71 -17.05
N ASP A 151 9.28 -2.69 -18.32
CA ASP A 151 8.06 -2.05 -18.79
C ASP A 151 6.85 -2.99 -18.82
N ARG A 152 5.68 -2.45 -19.20
CA ARG A 152 4.42 -3.20 -19.23
C ARG A 152 4.41 -4.32 -20.28
N ASP A 153 5.30 -4.30 -21.25
CA ASP A 153 5.45 -5.35 -22.27
C ASP A 153 6.45 -6.44 -21.83
N GLY A 154 6.99 -6.32 -20.61
CA GLY A 154 7.92 -7.26 -20.02
C GLY A 154 9.38 -7.04 -20.45
N GLN A 155 9.68 -5.95 -21.17
CA GLN A 155 11.05 -5.64 -21.59
C GLN A 155 11.82 -4.97 -20.46
N ILE A 156 13.06 -5.38 -20.25
CA ILE A 156 13.98 -4.72 -19.30
C ILE A 156 14.45 -3.42 -19.93
N VAL A 157 13.94 -2.29 -19.44
CA VAL A 157 14.24 -0.94 -19.95
C VAL A 157 15.34 -0.24 -19.15
N VAL A 158 15.55 -0.63 -17.89
CA VAL A 158 16.71 -0.26 -17.10
C VAL A 158 17.36 -1.55 -16.59
N PRO A 159 18.56 -1.91 -17.06
CA PRO A 159 19.25 -3.11 -16.61
C PRO A 159 19.45 -3.12 -15.09
N PRO A 160 19.45 -4.30 -14.43
CA PRO A 160 19.66 -4.35 -13.00
C PRO A 160 21.07 -3.93 -12.57
N THR A 161 21.23 -2.68 -12.16
CA THR A 161 22.52 -2.07 -11.78
C THR A 161 22.49 -1.35 -10.42
N PHE A 162 21.33 -1.14 -9.83
CA PHE A 162 21.18 -0.44 -8.54
C PHE A 162 21.18 -1.42 -7.38
N GLN A 163 21.92 -1.16 -6.30
CA GLN A 163 21.89 -2.04 -5.12
C GLN A 163 20.53 -1.97 -4.40
N GLU A 164 19.99 -0.75 -4.29
CA GLU A 164 18.66 -0.44 -3.79
C GLU A 164 17.98 0.52 -4.76
N LEU A 165 16.72 0.21 -5.08
CA LEU A 165 15.87 0.99 -5.98
C LEU A 165 14.42 0.91 -5.48
N GLY A 166 13.78 2.06 -5.32
CA GLY A 166 12.36 2.20 -5.02
C GLY A 166 11.48 2.00 -6.25
N ASP A 167 10.17 2.02 -6.02
CA ASP A 167 9.20 2.09 -7.11
C ASP A 167 9.16 3.53 -7.69
N LEU A 168 8.60 3.70 -8.87
CA LEU A 168 8.46 5.03 -9.48
C LEU A 168 7.25 5.75 -8.88
N HIS A 169 7.46 6.98 -8.43
CA HIS A 169 6.42 7.91 -8.01
C HIS A 169 6.79 9.33 -8.44
N ASP A 170 5.86 10.05 -9.06
CA ASP A 170 6.06 11.35 -9.72
C ASP A 170 7.30 11.39 -10.65
N ASP A 171 7.46 10.35 -11.48
CA ASP A 171 8.61 10.13 -12.36
C ASP A 171 9.95 10.04 -11.60
N ARG A 172 9.96 9.66 -10.32
CA ARG A 172 11.16 9.51 -9.48
C ARG A 172 11.17 8.17 -8.76
N ALA A 173 12.32 7.51 -8.76
CA ALA A 173 12.56 6.34 -7.93
C ALA A 173 13.74 6.58 -7.02
N LEU A 174 13.55 6.30 -5.73
CA LEU A 174 14.59 6.38 -4.73
C LEU A 174 15.71 5.39 -5.07
N PHE A 175 16.98 5.78 -4.92
CA PHE A 175 18.10 4.84 -4.94
C PHE A 175 19.07 5.12 -3.80
N ARG A 176 19.78 4.07 -3.34
CA ARG A 176 20.82 4.21 -2.32
C ARG A 176 22.21 3.93 -2.91
N ARG A 177 23.17 4.77 -2.56
CA ARG A 177 24.59 4.62 -2.88
C ARG A 177 25.43 5.12 -1.71
N ASP A 178 26.40 4.31 -1.28
CA ASP A 178 27.33 4.65 -0.18
C ASP A 178 26.61 5.12 1.10
N GLY A 179 25.47 4.49 1.42
CA GLY A 179 24.63 4.82 2.57
C GLY A 179 23.74 6.05 2.40
N LYS A 180 23.88 6.80 1.30
CA LYS A 180 23.09 8.01 1.00
C LYS A 180 21.98 7.73 0.01
N VAL A 181 20.91 8.53 0.10
CA VAL A 181 19.72 8.44 -0.73
C VAL A 181 19.70 9.56 -1.77
N GLY A 182 19.32 9.22 -2.99
CA GLY A 182 19.03 10.13 -4.09
C GLY A 182 17.88 9.59 -4.95
N TYR A 183 17.64 10.20 -6.11
CA TYR A 183 16.55 9.81 -7.01
C TYR A 183 17.02 9.67 -8.45
N VAL A 184 16.52 8.63 -9.11
CA VAL A 184 16.62 8.44 -10.56
C VAL A 184 15.28 8.71 -11.24
N ASP A 185 15.31 9.03 -12.53
CA ASP A 185 14.10 9.08 -13.36
C ASP A 185 13.74 7.70 -13.93
N ARG A 186 12.66 7.65 -14.72
CA ARG A 186 12.17 6.45 -15.42
C ARG A 186 13.18 5.77 -16.37
N THR A 187 14.25 6.46 -16.76
CA THR A 187 15.33 5.96 -17.61
C THR A 187 16.51 5.42 -16.81
N GLY A 188 16.46 5.57 -15.48
CA GLY A 188 17.57 5.24 -14.58
C GLY A 188 18.63 6.35 -14.49
N ALA A 189 18.40 7.52 -15.08
CA ALA A 189 19.31 8.65 -14.97
C ALA A 189 19.18 9.28 -13.57
N VAL A 190 20.31 9.54 -12.92
CA VAL A 190 20.33 10.23 -11.62
C VAL A 190 19.91 11.69 -11.82
N VAL A 191 18.76 12.06 -11.26
CA VAL A 191 18.20 13.42 -11.32
C VAL A 191 18.37 14.17 -10.00
N ILE A 192 18.49 13.44 -8.89
CA ILE A 192 18.90 13.99 -7.59
C ILE A 192 20.03 13.11 -7.07
N PRO A 193 21.26 13.64 -6.87
CA PRO A 193 22.38 12.86 -6.39
C PRO A 193 22.13 12.22 -5.02
N ALA A 194 22.82 11.11 -4.72
CA ALA A 194 22.73 10.46 -3.42
C ALA A 194 23.46 11.28 -2.34
N VAL A 195 22.74 12.19 -1.67
CA VAL A 195 23.31 13.12 -0.68
C VAL A 195 22.58 13.10 0.66
N TYR A 196 21.35 12.58 0.70
CA TYR A 196 20.51 12.55 1.90
C TYR A 196 20.83 11.33 2.77
N ASP A 197 20.68 11.48 4.10
CA ASP A 197 20.86 10.36 5.04
C ASP A 197 19.73 9.35 4.90
N ASP A 198 18.53 9.83 4.60
CA ASP A 198 17.36 9.02 4.31
C ASP A 198 16.36 9.80 3.46
N ALA A 199 15.40 9.12 2.83
CA ALA A 199 14.31 9.79 2.15
C ALA A 199 13.06 8.90 1.99
N ARG A 200 11.94 9.53 1.70
CA ARG A 200 10.69 8.90 1.26
C ARG A 200 10.57 8.92 -0.26
N ASP A 201 9.62 8.18 -0.79
CA ASP A 201 9.25 8.29 -2.20
C ASP A 201 8.63 9.67 -2.49
N PHE A 202 8.65 10.07 -3.75
CA PHE A 202 7.95 11.27 -4.17
C PHE A 202 6.44 11.03 -4.13
N SER A 203 5.67 12.04 -3.72
CA SER A 203 4.22 12.04 -3.80
C SER A 203 3.70 13.47 -3.82
N ASP A 204 2.67 13.75 -4.61
CA ASP A 204 2.18 15.10 -4.89
C ASP A 204 3.31 16.09 -5.28
N GLY A 205 4.31 15.62 -6.03
CA GLY A 205 5.46 16.38 -6.51
C GLY A 205 6.49 16.74 -5.43
N ARG A 206 6.44 16.10 -4.27
CA ARG A 206 7.30 16.39 -3.10
C ARG A 206 7.87 15.11 -2.51
N ALA A 207 9.03 15.18 -1.88
CA ALA A 207 9.56 14.08 -1.08
C ALA A 207 10.10 14.58 0.26
N ALA A 208 9.87 13.81 1.33
CA ALA A 208 10.54 14.05 2.61
C ALA A 208 11.95 13.49 2.55
N VAL A 209 12.95 14.32 2.80
CA VAL A 209 14.36 13.94 2.86
C VAL A 209 14.93 14.23 4.24
N LYS A 210 15.89 13.43 4.67
CA LYS A 210 16.53 13.54 5.98
C LYS A 210 17.99 13.97 5.84
N GLN A 211 18.37 14.97 6.63
CA GLN A 211 19.75 15.37 6.81
C GLN A 211 20.04 15.55 8.30
N GLY A 212 21.02 14.81 8.81
CA GLY A 212 21.27 14.66 10.24
C GLY A 212 20.06 14.03 10.95
N GLN A 213 19.49 14.77 11.91
CA GLN A 213 18.36 14.31 12.74
C GLN A 213 17.01 14.91 12.32
N ARG A 214 16.97 15.61 11.19
CA ARG A 214 15.80 16.40 10.79
C ARG A 214 15.36 16.04 9.38
N TRP A 215 14.04 15.98 9.22
CA TRP A 215 13.36 15.83 7.95
C TRP A 215 12.93 17.21 7.42
N PHE A 216 12.90 17.36 6.10
CA PHE A 216 12.30 18.49 5.39
C PHE A 216 11.85 18.03 4.01
N TYR A 217 11.07 18.85 3.32
CA TYR A 217 10.58 18.49 1.99
C TYR A 217 11.37 19.17 0.88
N ILE A 218 11.52 18.46 -0.22
CA ILE A 218 12.05 18.97 -1.49
C ILE A 218 11.02 18.80 -2.61
N ASP A 219 11.10 19.65 -3.63
CA ASP A 219 10.41 19.45 -4.90
C ASP A 219 11.18 18.51 -5.84
N THR A 220 10.61 18.25 -7.02
CA THR A 220 11.20 17.36 -8.05
C THR A 220 12.51 17.87 -8.68
N ARG A 221 12.96 19.09 -8.32
CA ARG A 221 14.22 19.74 -8.72
C ARG A 221 15.19 19.90 -7.56
N ASP A 222 14.97 19.18 -6.45
CA ASP A 222 15.79 19.26 -5.23
C ASP A 222 15.73 20.64 -4.55
N GLN A 223 14.67 21.43 -4.78
CA GLN A 223 14.46 22.70 -4.11
C GLN A 223 13.73 22.48 -2.79
N ARG A 224 14.32 22.97 -1.70
CA ARG A 224 13.74 22.90 -0.37
C ARG A 224 12.45 23.71 -0.26
N LEU A 225 11.42 23.11 0.35
CA LEU A 225 10.11 23.70 0.59
C LEU A 225 9.93 24.16 2.05
N GLY A 226 8.93 25.00 2.29
CA GLY A 226 8.49 25.41 3.64
C GLY A 226 9.45 26.35 4.38
N ASP A 227 10.10 27.30 3.68
CA ASP A 227 10.92 28.38 4.26
C ASP A 227 11.92 27.95 5.35
N GLY A 228 12.55 26.78 5.17
CA GLY A 228 13.56 26.28 6.11
C GLY A 228 13.01 25.52 7.32
N GLN A 229 11.71 25.23 7.34
CA GLN A 229 11.09 24.35 8.33
C GLN A 229 11.74 22.97 8.32
N THR A 230 11.75 22.33 9.50
CA THR A 230 12.22 20.96 9.67
C THR A 230 11.39 20.22 10.71
N PHE A 231 11.38 18.90 10.60
CA PHE A 231 10.59 18.00 11.43
C PHE A 231 11.50 16.93 12.05
N ILE A 232 11.12 16.39 13.21
CA ILE A 232 11.73 15.18 13.75
C ILE A 232 11.22 13.92 13.03
N SER A 233 10.03 13.99 12.44
CA SER A 233 9.48 12.95 11.55
C SER A 233 8.55 13.57 10.50
N ALA A 234 8.54 12.98 9.32
CA ALA A 234 7.71 13.38 8.19
C ALA A 234 7.22 12.13 7.45
N GLY A 235 5.94 12.10 7.11
CA GLY A 235 5.35 11.13 6.19
C GLY A 235 5.20 11.70 4.79
N ASP A 236 4.52 10.97 3.92
CA ASP A 236 4.36 11.34 2.51
C ASP A 236 3.27 12.40 2.34
N TYR A 237 3.44 13.27 1.35
CA TYR A 237 2.36 14.16 0.92
C TYR A 237 1.33 13.38 0.14
N ARG A 238 0.07 13.47 0.53
CA ARG A 238 -1.06 12.91 -0.20
C ARG A 238 -2.23 13.86 -0.10
N GLU A 239 -2.92 14.08 -1.22
CA GLU A 239 -4.09 14.97 -1.28
C GLU A 239 -3.77 16.37 -0.72
N GLY A 240 -2.55 16.85 -1.00
CA GLY A 240 -2.05 18.17 -0.61
C GLY A 240 -1.68 18.34 0.86
N ARG A 241 -1.60 17.26 1.65
CA ARG A 241 -1.24 17.29 3.08
C ARG A 241 -0.25 16.22 3.46
N ALA A 242 0.53 16.44 4.51
CA ALA A 242 1.42 15.42 5.06
C ALA A 242 1.36 15.37 6.59
N PRO A 243 1.39 14.17 7.19
CA PRO A 243 1.57 14.01 8.62
C PRO A 243 3.03 14.32 8.98
N VAL A 244 3.25 15.19 9.94
CA VAL A 244 4.59 15.59 10.39
C VAL A 244 4.65 15.67 11.91
N ARG A 245 5.88 15.82 12.41
CA ARG A 245 6.17 16.06 13.83
C ARG A 245 7.28 17.08 13.96
N THR A 246 7.02 18.26 14.52
CA THR A 246 8.11 19.11 15.04
C THR A 246 8.59 18.67 16.42
N GLU A 247 7.70 18.05 17.19
CA GLU A 247 7.91 17.49 18.54
C GLU A 247 7.11 16.17 18.71
N ASN A 248 6.65 15.85 19.93
CA ASN A 248 5.56 14.89 20.16
C ASN A 248 4.32 15.74 20.43
N PRO A 249 3.12 15.57 19.83
CA PRO A 249 2.53 14.51 18.98
C PRO A 249 2.52 14.78 17.45
N TRP A 250 1.90 13.89 16.64
CA TRP A 250 1.70 14.10 15.19
C TRP A 250 0.69 15.21 14.89
N GLU A 251 0.97 15.95 13.82
CA GLU A 251 0.22 17.07 13.25
C GLU A 251 0.13 16.93 11.72
N PHE A 252 -0.59 17.83 11.04
CA PHE A 252 -0.58 17.88 9.58
C PHE A 252 -0.24 19.26 9.04
N VAL A 253 0.51 19.28 7.95
CA VAL A 253 0.83 20.48 7.16
C VAL A 253 0.22 20.38 5.76
N ASP A 254 -0.09 21.52 5.14
CA ASP A 254 -0.48 21.62 3.74
C ASP A 254 0.73 21.66 2.80
N GLY A 255 0.48 21.79 1.49
CA GLY A 255 1.50 21.80 0.45
C GLY A 255 2.54 22.93 0.52
N ASP A 256 2.29 23.97 1.31
CA ASP A 256 3.23 25.07 1.57
C ASP A 256 4.03 24.84 2.87
N GLY A 257 3.75 23.74 3.58
CA GLY A 257 4.31 23.43 4.90
C GLY A 257 3.60 24.14 6.05
N VAL A 258 2.48 24.83 5.77
CA VAL A 258 1.70 25.52 6.80
C VAL A 258 0.89 24.48 7.58
N ARG A 259 0.93 24.56 8.91
CA ARG A 259 0.14 23.68 9.78
C ARG A 259 -1.36 23.87 9.52
N VAL A 260 -2.07 22.76 9.28
CA VAL A 260 -3.51 22.73 9.06
C VAL A 260 -4.27 21.90 10.09
N ILE A 261 -3.61 20.96 10.77
CA ILE A 261 -4.19 20.23 11.90
C ILE A 261 -3.18 20.26 13.04
N GLU A 262 -3.60 20.75 14.21
CA GLU A 262 -2.74 20.91 15.38
C GLU A 262 -2.19 19.57 15.92
N PRO A 263 -0.99 19.58 16.51
CA PRO A 263 -0.41 18.41 17.15
C PRO A 263 -1.35 17.83 18.22
N GLN A 264 -1.85 16.61 17.99
CA GLN A 264 -2.66 15.92 19.00
C GLN A 264 -2.65 14.38 18.88
N PHE A 265 -2.06 13.79 17.83
CA PHE A 265 -2.18 12.35 17.58
C PHE A 265 -0.95 11.54 18.01
N GLN A 266 -1.17 10.39 18.63
CA GLN A 266 -0.12 9.42 18.94
C GLN A 266 0.43 8.73 17.67
N GLY A 267 -0.39 8.66 16.61
CA GLY A 267 -0.04 8.16 15.29
C GLY A 267 -0.88 8.85 14.21
N ALA A 268 -0.33 9.03 13.02
CA ALA A 268 -1.03 9.61 11.88
C ALA A 268 -0.49 9.02 10.58
N ARG A 269 -1.36 8.59 9.67
CA ARG A 269 -1.02 8.19 8.29
C ARG A 269 -1.31 9.34 7.33
N ALA A 270 -0.74 9.27 6.12
CA ALA A 270 -1.04 10.22 5.07
C ALA A 270 -2.53 10.16 4.69
N PHE A 271 -3.03 11.24 4.08
CA PHE A 271 -4.40 11.25 3.57
C PHE A 271 -4.56 10.20 2.44
N LYS A 272 -5.67 9.49 2.43
CA LYS A 272 -6.07 8.60 1.35
C LYS A 272 -7.59 8.49 1.33
N GLY A 273 -8.19 8.75 0.17
CA GLY A 273 -9.64 8.78 0.00
C GLY A 273 -10.30 9.94 0.77
N GLY A 274 -9.65 11.10 0.91
CA GLY A 274 -10.20 12.28 1.57
C GLY A 274 -10.11 12.28 3.10
N ARG A 275 -9.48 11.26 3.71
CA ARG A 275 -9.35 11.13 5.17
C ARG A 275 -7.94 10.66 5.54
N ALA A 276 -7.54 10.90 6.78
CA ALA A 276 -6.30 10.35 7.34
C ALA A 276 -6.61 9.48 8.57
N ALA A 277 -6.02 8.29 8.64
CA ALA A 277 -6.07 7.46 9.83
C ALA A 277 -5.20 8.06 10.94
N VAL A 278 -5.76 8.27 12.11
CA VAL A 278 -5.07 8.84 13.28
C VAL A 278 -5.33 8.00 14.53
N LYS A 279 -4.36 8.03 15.45
CA LYS A 279 -4.40 7.26 16.70
C LYS A 279 -4.42 8.19 17.91
N MET A 280 -5.37 7.99 18.81
CA MET A 280 -5.49 8.67 20.10
C MET A 280 -5.89 7.68 21.19
N ASP A 281 -5.32 7.82 22.38
CA ASP A 281 -5.59 6.95 23.53
C ASP A 281 -5.49 5.44 23.20
N GLY A 282 -4.53 5.08 22.33
CA GLY A 282 -4.32 3.70 21.90
C GLY A 282 -5.27 3.19 20.83
N LEU A 283 -6.26 3.97 20.39
CA LEU A 283 -7.28 3.59 19.41
C LEU A 283 -7.20 4.42 18.14
N TRP A 284 -7.51 3.81 17.01
CA TRP A 284 -7.56 4.42 15.69
C TRP A 284 -8.94 4.99 15.36
N THR A 285 -8.95 6.07 14.57
CA THR A 285 -10.09 6.65 13.88
C THR A 285 -9.60 7.40 12.63
N PHE A 286 -10.50 8.12 11.95
CA PHE A 286 -10.19 8.96 10.81
C PHE A 286 -10.50 10.43 11.11
N VAL A 287 -9.70 11.32 10.53
CA VAL A 287 -9.98 12.76 10.45
C VAL A 287 -10.23 13.19 9.02
N ARG A 288 -11.11 14.18 8.87
CA ARG A 288 -11.35 14.89 7.62
C ARG A 288 -10.24 15.93 7.36
N PRO A 289 -10.18 16.53 6.17
CA PRO A 289 -9.14 17.50 5.83
C PRO A 289 -9.14 18.78 6.68
N ASP A 290 -10.24 19.06 7.38
CA ASP A 290 -10.40 20.16 8.34
C ASP A 290 -10.02 19.76 9.80
N GLY A 291 -9.57 18.52 10.01
CA GLY A 291 -9.22 17.98 11.32
C GLY A 291 -10.42 17.45 12.13
N SER A 292 -11.65 17.57 11.62
CA SER A 292 -12.82 17.01 12.30
C SER A 292 -12.80 15.48 12.27
N PHE A 293 -13.15 14.86 13.39
CA PHE A 293 -13.23 13.40 13.47
C PHE A 293 -14.38 12.86 12.62
N LEU A 294 -14.11 11.77 11.90
CA LEU A 294 -15.14 10.97 11.25
C LEU A 294 -15.97 10.22 12.30
N ARG A 295 -15.28 9.61 13.27
CA ARG A 295 -15.82 8.95 14.46
C ARG A 295 -14.93 9.20 15.68
N ALA A 296 -15.45 8.99 16.87
CA ALA A 296 -14.60 8.93 18.05
C ALA A 296 -13.56 7.79 17.90
N PRO A 297 -12.34 7.91 18.49
CA PRO A 297 -11.38 6.82 18.56
C PRO A 297 -12.01 5.58 19.20
N GLU A 298 -12.12 4.49 18.44
CA GLU A 298 -12.77 3.27 18.92
C GLU A 298 -12.21 1.97 18.32
N PHE A 299 -11.37 2.04 17.28
CA PHE A 299 -10.86 0.86 16.59
C PHE A 299 -9.48 0.46 17.09
N ASP A 300 -9.21 -0.84 17.18
CA ASP A 300 -7.88 -1.35 17.53
C ASP A 300 -6.88 -1.15 16.38
N GLU A 301 -7.37 -1.20 15.14
CA GLU A 301 -6.64 -0.96 13.90
C GLU A 301 -7.60 -0.57 12.77
N VAL A 302 -7.11 0.16 11.77
CA VAL A 302 -7.86 0.51 10.56
C VAL A 302 -7.00 0.36 9.32
N ASN A 303 -7.59 0.02 8.18
CA ASN A 303 -6.95 0.18 6.87
C ASN A 303 -7.35 1.53 6.27
N ASP A 304 -6.55 2.05 5.34
CA ASP A 304 -6.91 3.27 4.62
C ASP A 304 -8.15 3.04 3.74
N PHE A 305 -8.81 4.14 3.35
CA PHE A 305 -9.96 4.08 2.46
C PHE A 305 -9.55 3.57 1.07
N ALA A 306 -10.39 2.68 0.56
CA ALA A 306 -10.20 1.93 -0.67
C ALA A 306 -11.60 1.71 -1.28
N GLY A 307 -11.83 2.19 -2.50
CA GLY A 307 -13.10 1.95 -3.20
C GLY A 307 -14.36 2.42 -2.45
N GLY A 308 -14.23 3.40 -1.55
CA GLY A 308 -15.31 3.95 -0.72
C GLY A 308 -15.48 3.30 0.66
N LEU A 309 -14.73 2.24 0.99
CA LEU A 309 -14.77 1.61 2.31
C LEU A 309 -13.40 1.62 3.00
N ALA A 310 -13.41 1.58 4.32
CA ALA A 310 -12.25 1.28 5.14
C ALA A 310 -12.52 0.06 6.02
N ALA A 311 -11.60 -0.89 6.03
CA ALA A 311 -11.67 -2.01 6.97
C ALA A 311 -11.30 -1.51 8.38
N VAL A 312 -12.09 -1.91 9.37
CA VAL A 312 -11.90 -1.53 10.78
C VAL A 312 -11.88 -2.77 11.66
N TYR A 313 -11.02 -2.77 12.66
CA TYR A 313 -10.78 -3.94 13.50
C TYR A 313 -11.14 -3.68 14.96
N LEU A 314 -11.86 -4.63 15.55
CA LEU A 314 -12.20 -4.71 16.97
C LEU A 314 -11.88 -6.11 17.47
N GLY A 315 -10.79 -6.25 18.23
CA GLY A 315 -10.16 -7.52 18.55
C GLY A 315 -9.73 -8.26 17.28
N ASN A 316 -10.23 -9.48 17.11
CA ASN A 316 -9.96 -10.33 15.94
C ASN A 316 -11.04 -10.22 14.84
N LYS A 317 -11.99 -9.28 14.97
CA LYS A 317 -13.12 -9.12 14.04
C LYS A 317 -12.87 -7.97 13.08
N VAL A 318 -13.24 -8.17 11.83
CA VAL A 318 -13.16 -7.15 10.77
C VAL A 318 -14.56 -6.64 10.43
N GLY A 319 -14.71 -5.33 10.41
CA GLY A 319 -15.87 -4.62 9.87
C GLY A 319 -15.47 -3.68 8.76
N TYR A 320 -16.46 -3.00 8.20
CA TYR A 320 -16.28 -1.96 7.19
C TYR A 320 -17.11 -0.73 7.53
N ILE A 321 -16.52 0.44 7.36
CA ILE A 321 -17.21 1.73 7.38
C ILE A 321 -17.14 2.39 6.00
N ASP A 322 -18.15 3.18 5.68
CA ASP A 322 -18.12 4.06 4.52
C ASP A 322 -17.39 5.38 4.81
N GLU A 323 -17.33 6.19 3.76
CA GLU A 323 -16.70 7.51 3.73
C GLU A 323 -17.32 8.52 4.70
N GLU A 324 -18.57 8.32 5.10
CA GLU A 324 -19.29 9.11 6.10
C GLU A 324 -19.11 8.55 7.53
N GLY A 325 -18.44 7.40 7.66
CA GLY A 325 -18.19 6.71 8.91
C GLY A 325 -19.32 5.79 9.34
N ALA A 326 -20.36 5.61 8.50
CA ALA A 326 -21.43 4.68 8.80
C ALA A 326 -20.95 3.24 8.64
N THR A 327 -21.40 2.37 9.55
CA THR A 327 -21.07 0.96 9.50
C THR A 327 -21.75 0.29 8.31
N VAL A 328 -20.97 -0.19 7.36
CA VAL A 328 -21.42 -0.99 6.20
C VAL A 328 -21.41 -2.48 6.52
N TRP A 329 -20.42 -2.93 7.29
CA TRP A 329 -20.32 -4.30 7.77
C TRP A 329 -19.94 -4.32 9.24
N LEU A 330 -20.77 -4.96 10.08
CA LEU A 330 -20.47 -5.10 11.50
C LEU A 330 -19.28 -6.04 11.70
N PRO A 331 -18.32 -5.71 12.58
CA PRO A 331 -17.28 -6.63 13.01
C PRO A 331 -17.90 -7.91 13.60
N ARG A 332 -17.81 -9.01 12.85
CA ARG A 332 -18.35 -10.33 13.22
C ARG A 332 -17.40 -11.46 12.82
N ASN A 333 -17.63 -12.64 13.40
CA ASN A 333 -16.80 -13.83 13.21
C ASN A 333 -17.05 -14.51 11.86
#